data_AF-A0A645DA26-F1
#
_entry.id   AF-A0A645DA26-F1
#
_cell.length_a   1.000
_cell.length_b   1.000
_cell.length_c   1.000
_cell.angle_alpha   90.00
_cell.angle_beta   90.00
_cell.angle_gamma   90.00
#
_symmetry.space_group_name_H-M   'P 1'
#
loop_
_entity.id
_entity.type
_entity.pdbx_description
1 polymer ?
#
loop_
_entity_poly.entity_id
_entity_poly.type
_entity_poly.pdbx_seq_one_letter_code
_entity_poly.pdbx_strand_id
1 'polypeptide(L)'
;MDWLDRRISVLYSIEVFQKSISAEAHMFWETLKKNTNETGDIFSPQPSELRGNIRNIANSSEIVLGYVSASKMTKKRVFATEREINLYKNLDVCEVVEEKAPDPKKWLGHYEMGYDVIQYFRETGESMWVFRNCADCRMYGTKKKPVFWPNDHI
;
A
#
# COMPACT_ATOMS: atom_id res chain seq x y z
N MET A 1 9.85 12.05 -1.84
CA MET A 1 8.87 11.00 -2.20
C MET A 1 9.41 10.36 -3.45
N ASP A 2 9.88 9.12 -3.34
CA ASP A 2 10.60 8.47 -4.43
C ASP A 2 9.59 7.79 -5.37
N TRP A 3 9.43 8.35 -6.57
CA TRP A 3 8.48 7.90 -7.59
C TRP A 3 8.93 6.60 -8.29
N LEU A 4 10.10 6.07 -7.91
CA LEU A 4 10.72 4.84 -8.40
C LEU A 4 10.53 3.64 -7.44
N ASP A 5 9.75 3.79 -6.37
CA ASP A 5 9.60 2.71 -5.39
C ASP A 5 8.89 1.49 -5.99
N ARG A 6 9.63 0.39 -6.14
CA ARG A 6 9.13 -0.89 -6.68
C ARG A 6 7.94 -1.48 -5.91
N ARG A 7 7.74 -1.11 -4.65
CA ARG A 7 6.62 -1.63 -3.84
C ARG A 7 5.26 -1.14 -4.34
N ILE A 8 5.25 -0.04 -5.07
CA ILE A 8 4.04 0.51 -5.69
C ILE A 8 4.06 0.39 -7.22
N SER A 9 5.09 -0.22 -7.83
CA SER A 9 5.33 -0.15 -9.29
C SER A 9 4.46 -1.07 -10.16
N VAL A 10 3.61 -1.91 -9.57
CA VAL A 10 2.79 -2.89 -10.30
C VAL A 10 1.30 -2.56 -10.14
N LEU A 11 0.77 -2.79 -8.95
CA LEU A 11 -0.63 -2.53 -8.62
C LEU A 11 -0.71 -2.01 -7.19
N TYR A 12 -1.45 -0.93 -6.96
CA TYR A 12 -1.64 -0.39 -5.63
C TYR A 12 -2.99 -0.82 -5.06
N SER A 13 -2.99 -1.33 -3.82
CA SER A 13 -4.20 -1.77 -3.11
C SER A 13 -4.57 -0.77 -2.03
N ILE A 14 -5.74 -0.14 -2.16
CA ILE A 14 -6.28 0.83 -1.20
C ILE A 14 -7.47 0.19 -0.48
N GLU A 15 -7.40 0.09 0.84
CA GLU A 15 -8.56 -0.30 1.66
C GLU A 15 -9.15 0.95 2.34
N VAL A 16 -10.33 1.35 1.88
CA VAL A 16 -11.04 2.52 2.37
C VAL A 16 -12.03 2.10 3.45
N PHE A 17 -11.95 2.76 4.61
CA PHE A 17 -12.88 2.60 5.72
C PHE A 17 -13.73 3.85 5.84
N GLN A 18 -15.04 3.70 5.66
CA GLN A 18 -16.01 4.77 5.84
C GLN A 18 -16.82 4.50 7.10
N LYS A 19 -16.77 5.43 8.07
CA LYS A 19 -17.51 5.37 9.31
C LYS A 19 -18.42 6.59 9.40
N SER A 20 -19.70 6.38 9.72
CA SER A 20 -20.54 7.49 10.15
C SER A 20 -20.19 7.89 11.58
N ILE A 21 -20.39 9.16 11.93
CA ILE A 21 -20.27 9.67 13.30
C ILE A 21 -21.52 10.47 13.63
N SER A 22 -21.93 10.48 14.90
CA SER A 22 -23.02 11.33 15.35
C SER A 22 -22.58 12.80 15.38
N ALA A 23 -23.54 13.72 15.45
CA ALA A 23 -23.24 15.14 15.57
C ALA A 23 -22.42 15.45 16.83
N GLU A 24 -22.73 14.78 17.94
CA GLU A 24 -22.04 14.95 19.22
C GLU A 24 -20.61 14.43 19.16
N ALA A 25 -20.39 13.28 18.52
CA ALA A 25 -19.06 12.76 18.28
C ALA A 25 -18.25 13.73 17.40
N HIS A 26 -18.85 14.27 16.33
CA HIS A 26 -18.20 15.28 15.49
C HIS A 26 -17.79 16.51 16.29
N MET A 27 -18.69 17.06 17.12
CA MET A 27 -18.39 18.20 17.99
C MET A 27 -17.22 17.88 18.94
N PHE A 28 -17.21 16.71 19.56
CA PHE A 28 -16.12 16.28 20.44
C PHE A 28 -14.77 16.26 19.69
N TRP A 29 -14.70 15.63 18.52
CA TRP A 29 -13.46 15.52 17.75
C TRP A 29 -12.98 16.87 17.20
N GLU A 30 -13.89 17.75 16.78
CA GLU A 30 -13.55 19.10 16.35
C GLU A 30 -13.03 19.96 17.51
N THR A 31 -13.65 19.89 18.69
CA THR A 31 -13.13 20.58 19.89
C THR A 31 -11.76 20.06 20.29
N LEU A 32 -11.55 18.74 20.26
CA LEU A 32 -10.24 18.15 20.53
C LEU A 32 -9.20 18.65 19.52
N LYS A 33 -9.52 18.63 18.22
CA LYS A 33 -8.63 19.09 17.15
C LYS A 33 -8.26 20.57 17.31
N LYS A 34 -9.20 21.43 17.68
CA LYS A 34 -8.92 22.85 17.97
C LYS A 34 -7.96 22.97 19.14
N ASN A 35 -8.26 22.31 20.26
CA ASN A 35 -7.39 22.34 21.44
C ASN A 35 -5.97 21.82 21.16
N THR A 36 -5.80 20.79 20.31
CA THR A 36 -4.48 20.27 19.98
C THR A 36 -3.73 21.10 18.93
N ASN A 37 -4.43 21.63 17.93
CA ASN A 37 -3.79 22.30 16.79
C ASN A 37 -3.65 23.81 16.97
N GLU A 38 -4.41 24.44 17.88
CA GLU A 38 -4.30 25.89 18.19
C GLU A 38 -3.25 26.19 19.28
N THR A 39 -2.43 25.20 19.64
CA THR A 39 -1.32 25.37 20.57
C THR A 39 -0.16 26.08 19.88
N GLY A 40 0.07 27.38 20.13
CA GLY A 40 1.29 28.00 19.63
C GLY A 40 1.50 29.52 19.71
N ASP A 41 0.66 30.33 20.36
CA ASP A 41 0.94 31.77 20.52
C ASP A 41 0.29 32.35 21.79
N ILE A 42 0.77 33.48 22.30
CA ILE A 42 0.23 34.17 23.49
C ILE A 42 -1.21 34.68 23.29
N PHE A 43 -1.65 34.73 22.03
CA PHE A 43 -3.00 35.11 21.61
C PHE A 43 -3.86 33.92 21.18
N SER A 44 -3.38 32.68 21.36
CA SER A 44 -4.19 31.50 21.07
C SER A 44 -5.47 31.51 21.91
N PRO A 45 -6.63 31.16 21.33
CA PRO A 45 -7.87 31.03 22.08
C PRO A 45 -7.70 30.01 23.21
N GLN A 46 -8.30 30.28 24.36
CA GLN A 46 -8.25 29.35 25.48
C GLN A 46 -8.92 28.03 25.08
N PRO A 47 -8.31 26.86 25.39
CA PRO A 47 -8.89 25.59 25.05
C PRO A 47 -10.28 25.45 25.67
N SER A 48 -11.25 25.06 24.84
CA SER A 48 -12.62 24.87 25.30
C SER A 48 -12.73 23.58 26.12
N GLU A 49 -13.60 23.58 27.13
CA GLU A 49 -13.82 22.41 27.99
C GLU A 49 -14.23 21.20 27.14
N LEU A 50 -13.40 20.16 27.12
CA LEU A 50 -13.64 18.95 26.36
C LEU A 50 -14.51 17.98 27.18
N ARG A 51 -15.84 18.09 27.05
CA ARG A 51 -16.76 17.13 27.67
C ARG A 51 -17.08 15.97 26.73
N GLY A 52 -16.74 14.77 27.19
CA GLY A 52 -17.10 13.51 26.54
C GLY A 52 -18.46 12.98 26.96
N ASN A 53 -18.72 11.71 26.63
CA ASN A 53 -19.89 10.96 27.09
C ASN A 53 -19.56 9.90 28.17
N ILE A 54 -18.34 9.91 28.69
CA ILE A 54 -17.87 9.03 29.76
C ILE A 54 -18.00 9.76 31.10
N ARG A 55 -18.45 9.05 32.14
CA ARG A 55 -18.60 9.61 33.51
C ARG A 55 -18.08 8.63 34.56
N ASN A 56 -17.50 9.17 35.63
CA ASN A 56 -17.17 8.39 36.82
C ASN A 56 -18.45 8.18 37.67
N ILE A 57 -18.75 6.91 38.00
CA ILE A 57 -19.91 6.52 38.81
C ILE A 57 -19.72 6.78 40.32
N ALA A 58 -18.48 6.81 40.80
CA ALA A 58 -18.14 7.04 42.20
C ALA A 58 -17.96 8.54 42.53
N ASN A 59 -17.60 9.36 41.53
CA ASN A 59 -17.39 10.80 41.70
C ASN A 59 -17.88 11.58 40.48
N SER A 60 -19.05 12.21 40.58
CA SER A 60 -19.62 13.00 39.47
C SER A 60 -18.90 14.32 39.20
N SER A 61 -18.06 14.79 40.13
CA SER A 61 -17.26 16.02 39.95
C SER A 61 -15.98 15.79 39.18
N GLU A 62 -15.60 14.52 38.96
CA GLU A 62 -14.43 14.18 38.16
C GLU A 62 -14.76 14.25 36.67
N ILE A 63 -14.00 15.07 35.94
CA ILE A 63 -14.10 15.17 34.49
C ILE A 63 -13.30 14.03 33.87
N VAL A 64 -13.99 13.14 33.16
CA VAL A 64 -13.37 12.03 32.43
C VAL A 64 -13.25 12.38 30.96
N LEU A 65 -12.04 12.27 30.42
CA LEU A 65 -11.75 12.53 29.01
C LEU A 65 -12.06 11.30 28.15
N GLY A 66 -12.66 11.54 26.99
CA GLY A 66 -12.90 10.51 25.98
C GLY A 66 -14.34 10.46 25.50
N TYR A 67 -14.52 9.88 24.32
CA TYR A 67 -15.83 9.74 23.70
C TYR A 67 -15.97 8.33 23.13
N VAL A 68 -17.03 7.63 23.54
CA VAL A 68 -17.38 6.32 23.01
C VAL A 68 -18.48 6.48 21.99
N SER A 69 -18.24 6.07 20.74
CA SER A 69 -19.26 6.04 19.70
C SER A 69 -19.38 4.65 19.09
N ALA A 70 -20.58 4.32 18.63
CA ALA A 70 -20.85 3.12 17.86
C ALA A 70 -21.46 3.54 16.52
N SER A 71 -20.91 3.03 15.43
CA SER A 71 -21.41 3.34 14.10
C SER A 71 -21.20 2.19 13.13
N LYS A 72 -21.98 2.21 12.04
CA LYS A 72 -21.79 1.28 10.94
C LYS A 72 -20.51 1.67 10.20
N MET A 73 -19.63 0.69 10.03
CA MET A 73 -18.43 0.82 9.20
C MET A 73 -18.64 0.09 7.88
N THR A 74 -18.47 0.81 6.79
CA THR A 74 -18.40 0.22 5.45
C THR A 74 -16.94 0.18 5.04
N LYS A 75 -16.50 -0.96 4.49
CA LYS A 75 -15.15 -1.10 3.94
C LYS A 75 -15.24 -1.40 2.45
N LYS A 76 -14.34 -0.81 1.67
CA LYS A 76 -14.18 -1.10 0.25
C LYS A 76 -12.71 -1.15 -0.10
N ARG A 77 -12.27 -2.22 -0.74
CA ARG A 77 -10.95 -2.30 -1.34
C ARG A 77 -11.03 -1.91 -2.81
N VAL A 78 -10.10 -1.07 -3.23
CA VAL A 78 -9.93 -0.62 -4.62
C VAL A 78 -8.49 -0.91 -5.01
N PHE A 79 -8.31 -1.40 -6.23
CA PHE A 79 -7.00 -1.54 -6.84
C PHE A 79 -6.85 -0.44 -7.87
N ALA A 80 -5.65 0.10 -7.97
CA ALA A 80 -5.38 1.13 -8.94
C ALA A 80 -4.01 0.89 -9.58
N THR A 81 -4.01 0.98 -10.90
CA THR A 81 -2.86 0.77 -11.78
C THR A 81 -2.08 2.07 -11.98
N GLU A 82 -0.90 1.96 -12.59
CA GLU A 82 -0.09 3.12 -12.99
C GLU A 82 -0.92 4.16 -13.76
N ARG A 83 -1.74 3.69 -14.72
CA ARG A 83 -2.56 4.55 -15.59
C ARG A 83 -3.63 5.33 -14.83
N GLU A 84 -4.12 4.79 -13.72
CA GLU A 84 -5.21 5.40 -12.95
C GLU A 84 -4.68 6.41 -11.91
N ILE A 85 -3.52 6.15 -11.31
CA ILE A 85 -3.00 6.97 -10.21
C ILE A 85 -1.93 7.97 -10.68
N ASN A 86 -1.16 7.62 -11.73
CA ASN A 86 -0.04 8.42 -12.23
C ASN A 86 0.95 8.85 -11.13
N LEU A 87 1.15 8.00 -10.10
CA LEU A 87 2.06 8.26 -8.97
C LEU A 87 3.39 7.51 -9.08
N TYR A 88 3.44 6.48 -9.91
CA TYR A 88 4.61 5.62 -10.09
C TYR A 88 4.73 5.23 -11.55
N LYS A 89 5.92 4.77 -11.95
CA LYS A 89 6.12 4.11 -13.25
C LYS A 89 6.52 2.67 -13.03
N ASN A 90 5.97 1.76 -13.82
CA ASN A 90 6.53 0.44 -13.93
C ASN A 90 7.89 0.54 -14.66
N LEU A 91 8.98 0.31 -13.93
CA LEU A 91 10.34 0.36 -14.45
C LEU A 91 10.84 -1.00 -14.92
N ASP A 92 10.09 -2.06 -14.65
CA ASP A 92 10.49 -3.42 -14.99
C ASP A 92 10.18 -3.67 -16.47
N VAL A 93 11.15 -3.35 -17.32
CA VAL A 93 11.14 -3.74 -18.73
C VAL A 93 11.54 -5.21 -18.81
N CYS A 94 10.55 -6.09 -18.84
CA CYS A 94 10.73 -7.54 -18.96
C CYS A 94 10.75 -7.98 -20.42
N GLU A 95 11.76 -7.52 -21.17
CA GLU A 95 11.96 -7.93 -22.55
C GLU A 95 12.45 -9.38 -22.64
N VAL A 96 11.80 -10.15 -23.51
CA VAL A 96 12.16 -11.54 -23.77
C VAL A 96 13.25 -11.58 -24.81
N VAL A 97 14.35 -12.26 -24.46
CA VAL A 97 15.44 -12.58 -25.38
C VAL A 97 15.28 -14.04 -25.81
N GLU A 98 15.12 -14.26 -27.11
CA GLU A 98 14.96 -15.58 -27.70
C GLU A 98 16.26 -16.06 -28.34
N GLU A 99 16.69 -17.27 -27.99
CA GLU A 99 17.79 -17.96 -28.66
C GLU A 99 17.23 -19.15 -29.44
N LYS A 100 17.45 -19.13 -30.76
CA LYS A 100 16.90 -20.12 -31.71
C LYS A 100 17.58 -21.49 -31.67
N ALA A 101 18.73 -21.59 -31.00
CA ALA A 101 19.50 -22.82 -30.89
C ALA A 101 20.34 -22.80 -29.61
N PRO A 102 20.75 -23.98 -29.11
CA PRO A 102 21.65 -24.07 -27.97
C PRO A 102 23.02 -23.49 -28.28
N ASP A 103 23.41 -22.44 -27.56
CA ASP A 103 24.75 -21.85 -27.62
C ASP A 103 25.25 -21.61 -26.19
N PRO A 104 26.10 -22.51 -25.66
CA PRO A 104 26.60 -22.40 -24.29
C PRO A 104 27.31 -21.08 -23.98
N LYS A 105 27.96 -20.44 -24.97
CA LYS A 105 28.65 -19.15 -24.76
C LYS A 105 27.64 -18.02 -24.60
N LYS A 106 26.59 -18.00 -25.43
CA LYS A 106 25.51 -17.02 -25.28
C LYS A 106 24.73 -17.23 -24.00
N TRP A 107 24.41 -18.48 -23.65
CA TRP A 107 23.73 -18.80 -22.40
C TRP A 107 24.53 -18.37 -21.18
N LEU A 108 25.83 -18.61 -21.17
CA LEU A 108 26.72 -18.11 -20.11
C LEU A 108 26.71 -16.57 -20.08
N GLY A 109 26.82 -15.92 -21.24
CA GLY A 109 26.75 -14.46 -21.34
C GLY A 109 25.43 -13.88 -20.79
N HIS A 110 24.29 -14.48 -21.13
CA HIS A 110 22.98 -14.08 -20.60
C HIS A 110 22.93 -14.23 -19.08
N TYR A 111 23.39 -15.36 -18.56
CA TYR A 111 23.45 -15.60 -17.12
C TYR A 111 24.36 -14.59 -16.39
N GLU A 112 25.55 -14.31 -16.94
CA GLU A 112 26.49 -13.32 -16.39
C GLU A 112 25.94 -11.89 -16.44
N MET A 113 25.11 -11.57 -17.45
CA MET A 113 24.40 -10.29 -17.55
C MET A 113 23.17 -10.20 -16.62
N GLY A 114 22.84 -11.28 -15.90
CA GLY A 114 21.75 -11.30 -14.93
C GLY A 114 20.40 -11.71 -15.51
N TYR A 115 20.38 -12.41 -16.65
CA TYR A 115 19.18 -13.04 -17.18
C TYR A 115 18.99 -14.45 -16.61
N ASP A 116 17.73 -14.85 -16.48
CA ASP A 116 17.33 -16.21 -16.15
C ASP A 116 16.50 -16.80 -17.30
N VAL A 117 16.60 -18.12 -17.47
CA VAL A 117 15.79 -18.86 -18.43
C VAL A 117 14.36 -19.02 -17.89
N ILE A 118 13.37 -18.60 -18.68
CA ILE A 118 11.94 -18.77 -18.35
C ILE A 118 11.32 -19.94 -19.10
N GLN A 119 11.86 -20.30 -20.26
CA GLN A 119 11.38 -21.41 -21.06
C GLN A 119 12.50 -22.05 -21.87
N TYR A 120 12.47 -23.37 -21.98
CA TYR A 120 13.40 -24.15 -22.80
C TYR A 120 12.63 -25.24 -23.56
N PHE A 121 12.79 -25.28 -24.88
CA PHE A 121 12.16 -26.25 -25.76
C PHE A 121 13.17 -27.33 -26.11
N ARG A 122 12.97 -28.54 -25.57
CA ARG A 122 13.91 -29.66 -25.74
C ARG A 122 14.01 -30.16 -27.18
N GLU A 123 12.93 -30.04 -27.95
CA GLU A 123 12.85 -30.56 -29.33
C GLU A 123 13.65 -29.70 -30.31
N THR A 124 13.55 -28.38 -30.19
CA THR A 124 14.22 -27.40 -31.07
C THR A 124 15.53 -26.89 -30.47
N GLY A 125 15.72 -27.04 -29.16
CA GLY A 125 16.84 -26.45 -28.41
C GLY A 125 16.70 -24.94 -28.18
N GLU A 126 15.53 -24.38 -28.47
CA GLU A 126 15.23 -22.96 -28.29
C GLU A 126 15.09 -22.60 -26.81
N SER A 127 15.48 -21.38 -26.45
CA SER A 127 15.38 -20.88 -25.08
C SER A 127 14.91 -19.43 -25.04
N MET A 128 14.13 -19.09 -24.02
CA MET A 128 13.65 -17.74 -23.75
C MET A 128 14.21 -17.27 -22.42
N TRP A 129 14.72 -16.05 -22.41
CA TRP A 129 15.43 -15.44 -21.30
C TRP A 129 14.80 -14.09 -20.97
N VAL A 130 14.77 -13.74 -19.69
CA VAL A 130 14.41 -12.39 -19.21
C VAL A 130 15.34 -12.02 -18.07
N PHE A 131 15.46 -10.73 -17.75
CA PHE A 131 16.21 -10.34 -16.56
C PHE A 131 15.67 -11.03 -15.30
N ARG A 132 16.57 -11.38 -14.39
CA ARG A 132 16.23 -12.12 -13.16
C ARG A 132 15.20 -11.44 -12.27
N ASN A 133 15.14 -10.10 -12.29
CA ASN A 133 14.11 -9.34 -11.58
C ASN A 133 12.68 -9.60 -12.10
N CYS A 134 12.53 -10.04 -13.35
CA CYS A 134 11.27 -10.41 -13.99
C CYS A 134 10.91 -11.88 -13.78
N ALA A 135 11.90 -12.76 -13.68
CA ALA A 135 11.67 -14.21 -13.49
C ALA A 135 11.52 -14.62 -12.03
N ASP A 136 12.25 -13.96 -11.10
CA ASP A 136 12.27 -14.35 -9.69
C ASP A 136 11.63 -13.29 -8.79
N CYS A 137 10.34 -13.49 -8.48
CA CYS A 137 9.60 -12.62 -7.57
C CYS A 137 10.19 -12.55 -6.14
N ARG A 138 11.08 -13.48 -5.75
CA ARG A 138 11.74 -13.45 -4.43
C ARG A 138 12.79 -12.35 -4.31
N MET A 139 13.23 -11.76 -5.43
CA MET A 139 14.18 -10.65 -5.42
C MET A 139 13.62 -9.43 -4.69
N TYR A 140 12.30 -9.22 -4.74
CA TYR A 140 11.62 -8.06 -4.14
C TYR A 140 10.41 -8.41 -3.28
N GLY A 141 10.03 -9.69 -3.21
CA GLY A 141 8.78 -10.10 -2.61
C GLY A 141 8.80 -11.52 -2.05
N THR A 142 7.60 -12.04 -1.83
CA THR A 142 7.37 -13.36 -1.26
C THR A 142 6.39 -14.14 -2.13
N LYS A 143 6.57 -15.48 -2.16
CA LYS A 143 5.59 -16.40 -2.78
C LYS A 143 4.29 -16.50 -1.96
N LYS A 144 4.26 -15.96 -0.74
CA LYS A 144 3.06 -15.91 0.11
C LYS A 144 2.16 -14.75 -0.33
N LYS A 145 1.35 -15.00 -1.35
CA LYS A 145 0.38 -14.04 -1.86
C LYS A 145 -0.67 -13.66 -0.79
N PRO A 146 -0.94 -12.37 -0.54
CA PRO A 146 -2.04 -11.95 0.32
C PRO A 146 -3.41 -12.36 -0.24
N VAL A 147 -4.34 -12.77 0.63
CA VAL A 147 -5.68 -13.24 0.23
C VAL A 147 -6.46 -12.22 -0.58
N PHE A 148 -6.26 -10.94 -0.31
CA PHE A 148 -6.96 -9.87 -1.02
C PHE A 148 -6.38 -9.54 -2.39
N TRP A 149 -5.17 -10.00 -2.70
CA TRP A 149 -4.48 -9.61 -3.94
C TRP A 149 -5.14 -10.31 -5.14
N PRO A 150 -5.50 -9.60 -6.22
CA PRO A 150 -6.21 -10.19 -7.36
C PRO A 150 -5.35 -11.22 -8.10
N ASN A 151 -5.98 -12.20 -8.76
CA ASN A 151 -5.29 -13.13 -9.66
C ASN A 151 -5.07 -12.49 -11.03
N ASP A 152 -6.09 -11.81 -11.55
CA ASP A 152 -6.07 -11.19 -12.87
C ASP A 152 -5.83 -9.68 -12.71
N HIS A 153 -4.61 -9.22 -12.99
CA HIS A 153 -4.21 -7.82 -12.81
C HIS A 153 -3.11 -7.36 -13.77
N ILE A 154 -2.93 -8.11 -14.86
CA ILE A 154 -1.99 -7.85 -15.95
C ILE A 154 -2.74 -8.13 -17.26
#